data_AF-A0A836RYS7-F1
#
_entry.id   AF-A0A836RYS7-F1
#
_cell.length_a   1.000
_cell.length_b   1.000
_cell.length_c   1.000
_cell.angle_alpha   90.00
_cell.angle_beta   90.00
_cell.angle_gamma   90.00
#
_symmetry.space_group_name_H-M   'P 1'
#
loop_
_entity.id
_entity.type
_entity.pdbx_description
1 polymer ?
#
loop_
_entity_poly.entity_id
_entity_poly.type
_entity_poly.pdbx_seq_one_letter_code
_entity_poly.pdbx_strand_id
1 'polypeptide(L)'
;MLSKLFKPRWQHKDASIRKAAIEKMHDQEALARIATNDHDATVREAAINQLKDLGSLLQLRKQDALTKAADQRISQLILSQVKALHYSPELGEFIIEHATPELLTKLVDEADDEQIRQTATECCQNPETLLKLCTTAQSSETRSAAAKKLHHEAAIREALKILGKRDKRVTRQLRENLNRVLEQKNKSAEIEDIILSLGKLGQNKHWQHDQARLKKLQLRWDDSLKQIASKDQQQRWENASSQLTKRLADWKARTEAIQPIIENKQSLCELVAGFIGELNKRSYLRKPEATELTATLESFSADWDALPQLPPENETLLAKRFNKELSRCYELIDTLSKNAQTSAQFERLIDRGNNLLEQKSISTHAVNKLITDWEKLTPPENKTLADSLQNDFTHL
;
A
#
# COMPACT_ATOMS: atom_id res chain seq x y z
N MET A 1 62.92 -7.81 62.83
CA MET A 1 63.40 -6.97 61.70
C MET A 1 63.91 -7.82 60.51
N LEU A 2 63.26 -8.94 60.16
CA LEU A 2 63.65 -9.79 59.02
C LEU A 2 62.79 -9.53 57.75
N SER A 3 61.68 -8.79 57.86
CA SER A 3 60.77 -8.50 56.75
C SER A 3 61.30 -7.49 55.72
N LYS A 4 62.44 -6.84 55.99
CA LYS A 4 63.10 -5.90 55.07
C LYS A 4 64.19 -6.52 54.21
N LEU A 5 64.54 -7.80 54.43
CA LEU A 5 65.65 -8.47 53.73
C LEU A 5 65.24 -9.23 52.47
N PHE A 6 63.96 -9.55 52.29
CA PHE A 6 63.46 -10.20 51.09
C PHE A 6 62.32 -9.39 50.48
N LYS A 7 62.47 -8.99 49.21
CA LYS A 7 61.36 -8.39 48.46
C LYS A 7 60.21 -9.40 48.41
N PRO A 8 58.96 -8.95 48.65
CA PRO A 8 57.80 -9.83 48.55
C PRO A 8 57.75 -10.49 47.15
N ARG A 9 57.29 -11.74 47.08
CA ARG A 9 57.20 -12.46 45.78
C ARG A 9 56.29 -11.76 44.77
N TRP A 10 55.32 -10.97 45.24
CA TRP A 10 54.47 -10.13 44.39
C TRP A 10 55.19 -8.92 43.77
N GLN A 11 56.45 -8.63 44.15
CA GLN A 11 57.30 -7.61 43.49
C GLN A 11 58.35 -8.22 42.56
N HIS A 12 58.23 -9.52 42.23
CA HIS A 12 59.18 -10.20 41.35
C HIS A 12 59.12 -9.67 39.90
N LYS A 13 60.23 -9.74 39.16
CA LYS A 13 60.28 -9.25 37.76
C LYS A 13 59.37 -10.05 36.82
N ASP A 14 59.29 -11.37 37.03
CA ASP A 14 58.40 -12.28 36.30
C ASP A 14 56.95 -12.17 36.78
N ALA A 15 56.02 -11.88 35.87
CA ALA A 15 54.59 -11.74 36.11
C ALA A 15 53.94 -13.03 36.63
N SER A 16 54.39 -14.20 36.18
CA SER A 16 53.84 -15.50 36.62
C SER A 16 54.11 -15.72 38.10
N ILE A 17 55.30 -15.34 38.57
CA ILE A 17 55.68 -15.40 39.99
C ILE A 17 54.87 -14.39 40.81
N ARG A 18 54.62 -13.19 40.28
CA ARG A 18 53.76 -12.20 40.95
C ARG A 18 52.32 -12.71 41.09
N LYS A 19 51.73 -13.24 40.01
CA LYS A 19 50.39 -13.82 39.99
C LYS A 19 50.24 -14.94 41.01
N ALA A 20 51.17 -15.90 41.03
CA ALA A 20 51.16 -17.00 42.00
C ALA A 20 51.30 -16.51 43.46
N ALA A 21 52.00 -15.39 43.69
CA ALA A 21 52.11 -14.80 45.01
C ALA A 21 50.80 -14.14 45.46
N ILE A 22 50.08 -13.50 44.53
CA ILE A 22 48.79 -12.83 44.77
C ILE A 22 47.71 -13.82 45.20
N GLU A 23 47.69 -15.02 44.63
CA GLU A 23 46.69 -16.06 44.96
C GLU A 23 46.65 -16.44 46.45
N LYS A 24 47.76 -16.23 47.17
CA LYS A 24 47.89 -16.52 48.61
C LYS A 24 48.01 -15.26 49.47
N MET A 25 47.74 -14.10 48.87
CA MET A 25 47.93 -12.81 49.52
C MET A 25 46.69 -12.39 50.30
N HIS A 26 46.90 -11.85 51.50
CA HIS A 26 45.81 -11.39 52.38
C HIS A 26 45.84 -9.88 52.64
N ASP A 27 46.96 -9.22 52.32
CA ASP A 27 47.14 -7.78 52.46
C ASP A 27 46.29 -7.04 51.40
N GLN A 28 45.13 -6.55 51.81
CA GLN A 28 44.14 -5.90 50.94
C GLN A 28 44.65 -4.56 50.39
N GLU A 29 45.46 -3.81 51.14
CA GLU A 29 46.04 -2.55 50.64
C GLU A 29 47.05 -2.82 49.53
N ALA A 30 47.92 -3.81 49.72
CA ALA A 30 48.88 -4.17 48.70
C ALA A 30 48.17 -4.80 47.47
N LEU A 31 47.13 -5.61 47.66
CA LEU A 31 46.26 -6.08 46.58
C LEU A 31 45.66 -4.92 45.78
N ALA A 32 45.12 -3.89 46.44
CA ALA A 32 44.57 -2.72 45.77
C ALA A 32 45.64 -1.97 44.96
N ARG A 33 46.84 -1.77 45.55
CA ARG A 33 47.96 -1.13 44.84
C ARG A 33 48.41 -1.91 43.61
N ILE A 34 48.47 -3.26 43.70
CA ILE A 34 48.81 -4.13 42.57
C ILE A 34 47.71 -4.06 41.51
N ALA A 35 46.44 -4.17 41.92
CA ALA A 35 45.29 -4.10 41.04
C ALA A 35 45.24 -2.79 40.24
N THR A 36 45.69 -1.66 40.82
CA THR A 36 45.77 -0.37 40.11
C THR A 36 47.04 -0.20 39.27
N ASN A 37 48.20 -0.66 39.75
CA ASN A 37 49.50 -0.21 39.22
C ASN A 37 50.38 -1.30 38.59
N ASP A 38 50.02 -2.60 38.66
CA ASP A 38 50.86 -3.62 38.01
C ASP A 38 50.82 -3.46 36.49
N HIS A 39 51.98 -3.60 35.85
CA HIS A 39 52.13 -3.41 34.42
C HIS A 39 51.52 -4.59 33.64
N ASP A 40 51.43 -5.77 34.26
CA ASP A 40 50.85 -6.96 33.65
C ASP A 40 49.35 -7.08 33.97
N ALA A 41 48.52 -7.15 32.92
CA ALA A 41 47.06 -7.20 33.05
C ALA A 41 46.57 -8.46 33.80
N THR A 42 47.23 -9.60 33.63
CA THR A 42 46.84 -10.85 34.29
C THR A 42 47.17 -10.84 35.79
N VAL A 43 48.18 -10.07 36.17
CA VAL A 43 48.54 -9.81 37.57
C VAL A 43 47.55 -8.84 38.20
N ARG A 44 47.15 -7.77 37.50
CA ARG A 44 46.07 -6.88 37.94
C ARG A 44 44.75 -7.63 38.15
N GLU A 45 44.34 -8.45 37.18
CA GLU A 45 43.13 -9.28 37.27
C GLU A 45 43.18 -10.25 38.47
N ALA A 46 44.31 -10.91 38.71
CA ALA A 46 44.48 -11.78 39.88
C ALA A 46 44.33 -11.01 41.19
N ALA A 47 44.82 -9.77 41.25
CA ALA A 47 44.68 -8.92 42.43
C ALA A 47 43.22 -8.48 42.63
N ILE A 48 42.53 -8.07 41.56
CA ILE A 48 41.10 -7.73 41.58
C ILE A 48 40.28 -8.88 42.15
N ASN A 49 40.51 -10.11 41.68
CA ASN A 49 39.78 -11.30 42.13
C ASN A 49 39.97 -11.63 43.62
N GLN A 50 41.04 -11.12 44.25
CA GLN A 50 41.33 -11.30 45.68
C GLN A 50 40.87 -10.15 46.58
N LEU A 51 40.46 -9.02 45.98
CA LEU A 51 39.91 -7.89 46.75
C LEU A 51 38.58 -8.28 47.39
N LYS A 52 38.39 -7.84 48.63
CA LYS A 52 37.17 -8.06 49.43
C LYS A 52 36.41 -6.78 49.74
N ASP A 53 37.08 -5.63 49.66
CA ASP A 53 36.46 -4.35 49.90
C ASP A 53 35.69 -3.87 48.67
N LEU A 54 34.37 -3.77 48.80
CA LEU A 54 33.46 -3.38 47.73
C LEU A 54 33.71 -1.92 47.29
N GLY A 55 34.00 -1.02 48.24
CA GLY A 55 34.27 0.39 47.95
C GLY A 55 35.52 0.58 47.07
N SER A 56 36.62 -0.09 47.43
CA SER A 56 37.86 -0.09 46.66
C SER A 56 37.66 -0.64 45.25
N LEU A 57 36.87 -1.71 45.09
CA LEU A 57 36.56 -2.26 43.77
C LEU A 57 35.73 -1.30 42.91
N LEU A 58 34.71 -0.66 43.49
CA LEU A 58 33.88 0.33 42.80
C LEU A 58 34.70 1.56 42.36
N GLN A 59 35.67 2.00 43.18
CA GLN A 59 36.58 3.07 42.82
C GLN A 59 37.58 2.65 41.73
N LEU A 60 38.18 1.47 41.86
CA LEU A 60 39.16 0.93 40.90
C LEU A 60 38.54 0.78 39.51
N ARG A 61 37.28 0.32 39.46
CA ARG A 61 36.50 0.18 38.23
C ARG A 61 36.44 1.46 37.40
N LYS A 62 36.39 2.64 38.02
CA LYS A 62 36.36 3.93 37.32
C LYS A 62 37.69 4.29 36.64
N GLN A 63 38.79 3.65 37.04
CA GLN A 63 40.14 4.01 36.65
C GLN A 63 40.80 2.99 35.70
N ASP A 64 40.39 1.72 35.74
CA ASP A 64 41.06 0.63 35.02
C ASP A 64 40.25 0.11 33.82
N ALA A 65 40.95 -0.26 32.74
CA ALA A 65 40.41 -0.88 31.54
C ALA A 65 39.99 -2.34 31.73
N LEU A 66 40.31 -2.98 32.87
CA LEU A 66 39.92 -4.34 33.24
C LEU A 66 38.52 -4.43 33.88
N THR A 67 37.57 -3.65 33.37
CA THR A 67 36.21 -3.50 33.94
C THR A 67 35.47 -4.81 34.10
N LYS A 68 35.64 -5.79 33.19
CA LYS A 68 34.93 -7.08 33.28
C LYS A 68 35.29 -7.89 34.53
N ALA A 69 36.57 -7.96 34.88
CA ALA A 69 37.01 -8.69 36.07
C ALA A 69 36.52 -8.00 37.34
N ALA A 70 36.59 -6.66 37.37
CA ALA A 70 36.03 -5.86 38.45
C ALA A 70 34.51 -6.07 38.57
N ASP A 71 33.75 -6.02 37.46
CA ASP A 71 32.30 -6.21 37.44
C ASP A 71 31.88 -7.57 37.97
N GLN A 72 32.59 -8.62 37.54
CA GLN A 72 32.36 -9.98 38.03
C GLN A 72 32.63 -10.08 39.53
N ARG A 73 33.75 -9.52 40.00
CA ARG A 73 34.10 -9.57 41.41
C ARG A 73 33.13 -8.75 42.28
N ILE A 74 32.77 -7.54 41.84
CA ILE A 74 31.78 -6.67 42.47
C ILE A 74 30.45 -7.43 42.59
N SER A 75 29.97 -8.02 41.49
CA SER A 75 28.73 -8.81 41.49
C SER A 75 28.78 -9.98 42.47
N GLN A 76 29.90 -10.72 42.51
CA GLN A 76 30.07 -11.82 43.47
C GLN A 76 30.00 -11.34 44.92
N LEU A 77 30.68 -10.23 45.24
CA LEU A 77 30.67 -9.66 46.59
C LEU A 77 29.27 -9.21 46.97
N ILE A 78 28.58 -8.46 46.10
CA ILE A 78 27.19 -8.04 46.30
C ILE A 78 26.31 -9.25 46.60
N LEU A 79 26.35 -10.30 45.78
CA LEU A 79 25.55 -11.52 45.98
C LEU A 79 25.85 -12.25 47.29
N SER A 80 27.10 -12.22 47.76
CA SER A 80 27.47 -12.89 49.01
C SER A 80 27.01 -12.15 50.28
N GLN A 81 26.74 -10.84 50.18
CA GLN A 81 26.46 -9.99 51.33
C GLN A 81 25.22 -9.10 51.18
N VAL A 82 24.28 -9.48 50.30
CA VAL A 82 23.12 -8.65 49.87
C VAL A 82 22.40 -7.94 51.03
N LYS A 83 22.16 -8.64 52.14
CA LYS A 83 21.48 -8.10 53.33
C LYS A 83 22.26 -7.04 54.09
N ALA A 84 23.59 -7.15 54.09
CA ALA A 84 24.48 -6.24 54.82
C ALA A 84 24.92 -5.02 53.99
N LEU A 85 24.41 -4.87 52.77
CA LEU A 85 24.76 -3.74 51.91
C LEU A 85 24.06 -2.47 52.38
N HIS A 86 24.77 -1.35 52.24
CA HIS A 86 24.24 0.00 52.42
C HIS A 86 24.40 0.77 51.12
N TYR A 87 23.40 1.60 50.80
CA TYR A 87 23.46 2.42 49.61
C TYR A 87 24.67 3.37 49.64
N SER A 88 25.36 3.45 48.51
CA SER A 88 26.36 4.47 48.20
C SER A 88 26.17 4.92 46.75
N PRO A 89 26.51 6.16 46.38
CA PRO A 89 26.41 6.64 45.01
C PRO A 89 27.12 5.72 44.00
N GLU A 90 28.31 5.23 44.35
CA GLU A 90 29.11 4.35 43.49
C GLU A 90 28.44 2.98 43.29
N LEU A 91 27.81 2.43 44.33
CA LEU A 91 27.05 1.19 44.23
C LEU A 91 25.77 1.40 43.38
N GLY A 92 25.09 2.53 43.57
CA GLY A 92 23.92 2.90 42.75
C GLY A 92 24.26 2.99 41.26
N GLU A 93 25.35 3.67 40.93
CA GLU A 93 25.88 3.79 39.57
C GLU A 93 26.20 2.40 38.98
N PHE A 94 26.89 1.54 39.74
CA PHE A 94 27.15 0.17 39.33
C PHE A 94 25.87 -0.64 39.04
N ILE A 95 24.86 -0.53 39.90
CA ILE A 95 23.58 -1.23 39.72
C ILE A 95 22.90 -0.76 38.43
N ILE A 96 22.89 0.55 38.18
CA ILE A 96 22.23 1.14 37.02
C ILE A 96 22.88 0.72 35.72
N GLU A 97 24.21 0.72 35.67
CA GLU A 97 24.94 0.56 34.42
C GLU A 97 25.34 -0.89 34.12
N HIS A 98 25.50 -1.73 35.15
CA HIS A 98 26.20 -3.02 35.01
C HIS A 98 25.57 -4.22 35.70
N ALA A 99 24.52 -4.04 36.51
CA ALA A 99 23.90 -5.18 37.16
C ALA A 99 23.23 -6.13 36.16
N THR A 100 23.50 -7.43 36.31
CA THR A 100 22.83 -8.47 35.54
C THR A 100 21.39 -8.68 36.02
N PRO A 101 20.49 -9.25 35.19
CA PRO A 101 19.13 -9.56 35.61
C PRO A 101 19.06 -10.44 36.87
N GLU A 102 20.00 -11.37 37.02
CA GLU A 102 20.12 -12.23 38.20
C GLU A 102 20.48 -11.41 39.45
N LEU A 103 21.44 -10.49 39.31
CA LEU A 103 21.85 -9.60 40.40
C LEU A 103 20.72 -8.68 40.83
N LEU A 104 20.05 -8.05 39.87
CA LEU A 104 18.89 -7.19 40.11
C LEU A 104 17.79 -7.94 40.88
N THR A 105 17.46 -9.16 40.45
CA THR A 105 16.46 -10.00 41.12
C THR A 105 16.84 -10.25 42.58
N LYS A 106 18.11 -10.61 42.84
CA LYS A 106 18.61 -10.88 44.19
C LYS A 106 18.59 -9.63 45.07
N LEU A 107 19.01 -8.49 44.54
CA LEU A 107 18.97 -7.21 45.25
C LEU A 107 17.53 -6.82 45.62
N VAL A 108 16.58 -6.96 44.69
CA VAL A 108 15.18 -6.64 44.94
C VAL A 108 14.54 -7.56 45.99
N ASP A 109 14.85 -8.86 45.96
CA ASP A 109 14.25 -9.85 46.86
C ASP A 109 14.87 -9.87 48.26
N GLU A 110 16.18 -9.61 48.39
CA GLU A 110 16.94 -9.90 49.61
C GLU A 110 17.63 -8.71 50.25
N ALA A 111 17.79 -7.55 49.59
CA ALA A 111 18.50 -6.42 50.19
C ALA A 111 17.66 -5.78 51.30
N ASP A 112 18.27 -5.49 52.45
CA ASP A 112 17.58 -4.84 53.58
C ASP A 112 17.48 -3.32 53.36
N ASP A 113 18.45 -2.71 52.66
CA ASP A 113 18.44 -1.30 52.28
C ASP A 113 17.36 -1.00 51.22
N GLU A 114 16.45 -0.09 51.56
CA GLU A 114 15.33 0.29 50.71
C GLU A 114 15.76 0.97 49.40
N GLN A 115 16.79 1.81 49.45
CA GLN A 115 17.25 2.56 48.30
C GLN A 115 17.91 1.63 47.29
N ILE A 116 18.68 0.64 47.75
CA ILE A 116 19.21 -0.43 46.88
C ILE A 116 18.08 -1.20 46.19
N ARG A 117 17.04 -1.62 46.93
CA ARG A 117 15.89 -2.32 46.34
C ARG A 117 15.18 -1.47 45.30
N GLN A 118 14.99 -0.18 45.58
CA GLN A 118 14.34 0.73 44.65
C GLN A 118 15.16 0.90 43.37
N THR A 119 16.45 1.21 43.48
CA THR A 119 17.35 1.32 42.33
C THR A 119 17.35 0.04 41.49
N ALA A 120 17.46 -1.13 42.12
CA ALA A 120 17.43 -2.41 41.40
C ALA A 120 16.08 -2.67 40.71
N THR A 121 14.95 -2.32 41.35
CA THR A 121 13.61 -2.41 40.74
C THR A 121 13.46 -1.45 39.56
N GLU A 122 14.09 -0.28 39.65
CA GLU A 122 14.10 0.73 38.60
C GLU A 122 14.88 0.27 37.35
N CYS A 123 15.92 -0.55 37.54
CA CYS A 123 16.72 -1.13 36.45
C CYS A 123 16.12 -2.40 35.83
N CYS A 124 15.15 -3.04 36.47
CA CYS A 124 14.51 -4.24 35.92
C CYS A 124 13.73 -3.94 34.63
N GLN A 125 14.18 -4.48 33.50
CA GLN A 125 13.52 -4.39 32.20
C GLN A 125 13.15 -5.75 31.58
N ASN A 126 13.87 -6.81 31.98
CA ASN A 126 13.65 -8.15 31.43
C ASN A 126 12.25 -8.68 31.81
N PRO A 127 11.42 -9.12 30.84
CA PRO A 127 10.08 -9.64 31.11
C PRO A 127 10.01 -10.82 32.08
N GLU A 128 11.00 -11.72 32.08
CA GLU A 128 11.07 -12.88 32.97
C GLU A 128 11.36 -12.45 34.41
N THR A 129 12.32 -11.54 34.58
CA THR A 129 12.62 -10.93 35.89
C THR A 129 11.40 -10.19 36.43
N LEU A 130 10.76 -9.36 35.61
CA LEU A 130 9.56 -8.61 36.00
C LEU A 130 8.40 -9.54 36.36
N LEU A 131 8.19 -10.64 35.61
CA LEU A 131 7.22 -11.68 35.94
C LEU A 131 7.48 -12.30 37.31
N LYS A 132 8.74 -12.69 37.58
CA LYS A 132 9.13 -13.24 38.88
C LYS A 132 8.86 -12.23 40.00
N LEU A 133 9.32 -10.99 39.84
CA LEU A 133 9.09 -9.93 40.83
C LEU A 133 7.59 -9.66 41.07
N CYS A 134 6.76 -9.64 40.03
CA CYS A 134 5.31 -9.49 40.20
C CYS A 134 4.67 -10.61 41.01
N THR A 135 5.23 -11.82 40.99
CA THR A 135 4.59 -13.02 41.55
C THR A 135 5.16 -13.45 42.89
N THR A 136 6.45 -13.22 43.13
CA THR A 136 7.17 -13.74 44.32
C THR A 136 7.69 -12.66 45.26
N ALA A 137 7.83 -11.40 44.82
CA ALA A 137 8.41 -10.37 45.67
C ALA A 137 7.59 -10.17 46.95
N GLN A 138 8.27 -10.04 48.10
CA GLN A 138 7.61 -9.91 49.40
C GLN A 138 6.86 -8.58 49.54
N SER A 139 7.49 -7.48 49.11
CA SER A 139 6.90 -6.14 49.15
C SER A 139 5.79 -5.96 48.10
N SER A 140 4.66 -5.39 48.53
CA SER A 140 3.54 -5.02 47.67
C SER A 140 3.92 -3.91 46.69
N GLU A 141 4.77 -2.98 47.14
CA GLU A 141 5.32 -1.87 46.38
C GLU A 141 6.18 -2.39 45.23
N THR A 142 7.09 -3.34 45.51
CA THR A 142 7.92 -3.98 44.49
C THR A 142 7.08 -4.72 43.45
N ARG A 143 6.09 -5.52 43.88
CA ARG A 143 5.18 -6.19 42.94
C ARG A 143 4.44 -5.19 42.06
N SER A 144 3.96 -4.09 42.65
CA SER A 144 3.29 -3.02 41.91
C SER A 144 4.22 -2.27 40.96
N ALA A 145 5.49 -2.06 41.32
CA ALA A 145 6.48 -1.38 40.48
C ALA A 145 6.87 -2.26 39.28
N ALA A 146 7.11 -3.56 39.51
CA ALA A 146 7.36 -4.53 38.46
C ALA A 146 6.16 -4.62 37.49
N ALA A 147 4.94 -4.65 38.02
CA ALA A 147 3.73 -4.76 37.21
C ALA A 147 3.51 -3.56 36.29
N LYS A 148 3.88 -2.35 36.74
CA LYS A 148 3.81 -1.14 35.89
C LYS A 148 4.69 -1.25 34.65
N LYS A 149 5.84 -1.94 34.74
CA LYS A 149 6.82 -2.09 33.65
C LYS A 149 6.62 -3.33 32.80
N LEU A 150 5.80 -4.28 33.25
CA LEU A 150 5.55 -5.52 32.51
C LEU A 150 4.57 -5.24 31.36
N HIS A 151 5.11 -5.17 30.15
CA HIS A 151 4.36 -4.91 28.91
C HIS A 151 4.39 -6.10 27.91
N HIS A 152 5.03 -7.21 28.26
CA HIS A 152 5.10 -8.38 27.37
C HIS A 152 3.87 -9.28 27.52
N GLU A 153 3.10 -9.50 26.45
CA GLU A 153 1.80 -10.18 26.46
C GLU A 153 1.85 -11.53 27.20
N ALA A 154 2.80 -12.40 26.82
CA ALA A 154 2.91 -13.76 27.40
C ALA A 154 3.25 -13.71 28.91
N ALA A 155 4.12 -12.79 29.30
CA ALA A 155 4.55 -12.66 30.69
C ALA A 155 3.42 -12.09 31.57
N ILE A 156 2.64 -11.13 31.05
CA ILE A 156 1.46 -10.60 31.75
C ILE A 156 0.42 -11.70 31.97
N ARG A 157 0.13 -12.51 30.94
CA ARG A 157 -0.83 -13.62 31.05
C ARG A 157 -0.39 -14.65 32.10
N GLU A 158 0.89 -15.01 32.11
CA GLU A 158 1.43 -15.94 33.10
C GLU A 158 1.39 -15.33 34.52
N ALA A 159 1.75 -14.06 34.68
CA ALA A 159 1.65 -13.36 35.97
C ALA A 159 0.21 -13.36 36.51
N LEU A 160 -0.78 -13.07 35.66
CA LEU A 160 -2.20 -13.07 36.02
C LEU A 160 -2.69 -14.46 36.43
N LYS A 161 -2.20 -15.51 35.77
CA LYS A 161 -2.52 -16.91 36.09
C LYS A 161 -1.95 -17.30 37.46
N ILE A 162 -0.70 -16.93 37.76
CA ILE A 162 -0.03 -17.23 39.03
C ILE A 162 -0.66 -16.45 40.19
N LEU A 163 -0.91 -15.14 40.02
CA LEU A 163 -1.44 -14.27 41.08
C LEU A 163 -2.91 -14.52 41.39
N GLY A 164 -3.72 -14.84 40.38
CA GLY A 164 -5.17 -15.06 40.54
C GLY A 164 -5.85 -13.90 41.28
N LYS A 165 -6.38 -14.19 42.48
CA LYS A 165 -7.08 -13.21 43.36
C LYS A 165 -6.22 -12.70 44.54
N ARG A 166 -4.94 -13.10 44.64
CA ARG A 166 -4.08 -12.83 45.81
C ARG A 166 -3.68 -11.36 45.93
N ASP A 167 -3.43 -10.69 44.81
CA ASP A 167 -3.03 -9.28 44.79
C ASP A 167 -3.93 -8.48 43.82
N LYS A 168 -5.05 -7.96 44.34
CA LYS A 168 -6.04 -7.24 43.51
C LYS A 168 -5.45 -6.01 42.81
N ARG A 169 -4.51 -5.32 43.46
CA ARG A 169 -3.88 -4.10 42.92
C ARG A 169 -3.00 -4.45 41.72
N VAL A 170 -2.10 -5.42 41.89
CA VAL A 170 -1.21 -5.88 40.83
C VAL A 170 -1.99 -6.53 39.69
N THR A 171 -2.96 -7.39 39.99
CA THR A 171 -3.83 -8.01 38.98
C THR A 171 -4.59 -6.98 38.16
N ARG A 172 -5.08 -5.88 38.77
CA ARG A 172 -5.72 -4.78 38.01
C ARG A 172 -4.74 -4.09 37.07
N GLN A 173 -3.55 -3.73 37.56
CA GLN A 173 -2.50 -3.09 36.75
C GLN A 173 -2.09 -3.95 35.56
N LEU A 174 -1.90 -5.26 35.78
CA LEU A 174 -1.55 -6.22 34.74
C LEU A 174 -2.65 -6.35 33.68
N ARG A 175 -3.93 -6.33 34.07
CA ARG A 175 -5.05 -6.33 33.11
C ARG A 175 -5.10 -5.06 32.26
N GLU A 176 -4.88 -3.90 32.89
CA GLU A 176 -4.80 -2.63 32.16
C GLU A 176 -3.63 -2.64 31.15
N ASN A 177 -2.45 -3.12 31.56
CA ASN A 177 -1.32 -3.27 30.67
C ASN A 177 -1.59 -4.27 29.54
N LEU A 178 -2.22 -5.42 29.83
CA LEU A 178 -2.60 -6.41 28.81
C LEU A 178 -3.54 -5.80 27.77
N ASN A 179 -4.56 -5.06 28.22
CA ASN A 179 -5.49 -4.40 27.32
C ASN A 179 -4.77 -3.40 26.40
N ARG A 180 -3.86 -2.58 26.95
CA ARG A 180 -3.05 -1.64 26.16
C ARG A 180 -2.19 -2.36 25.11
N VAL A 181 -1.55 -3.47 25.48
CA VAL A 181 -0.71 -4.27 24.57
C VAL A 181 -1.56 -4.88 23.45
N LEU A 182 -2.72 -5.45 23.78
CA LEU A 182 -3.63 -6.03 22.80
C LEU A 182 -4.21 -4.97 21.87
N GLU A 183 -4.59 -3.80 22.40
CA GLU A 183 -5.08 -2.68 21.62
C GLU A 183 -4.01 -2.18 20.63
N GLN A 184 -2.78 -2.01 21.09
CA GLN A 184 -1.65 -1.60 20.23
C GLN A 184 -1.37 -2.65 19.14
N LYS A 185 -1.39 -3.94 19.48
CA LYS A 185 -1.21 -5.04 18.53
C LYS A 185 -2.30 -5.06 17.47
N ASN A 186 -3.56 -4.91 17.88
CA ASN A 186 -4.71 -4.86 16.96
C ASN A 186 -4.62 -3.67 16.01
N LYS A 187 -4.29 -2.47 16.53
CA LYS A 187 -4.10 -1.28 15.69
C LYS A 187 -2.93 -1.45 14.71
N SER A 188 -1.83 -2.06 15.14
CA SER A 188 -0.71 -2.38 14.25
C SER A 188 -1.13 -3.36 13.15
N ALA A 189 -1.88 -4.41 13.47
CA ALA A 189 -2.38 -5.37 12.49
C ALA A 189 -3.36 -4.73 11.50
N GLU A 190 -4.22 -3.82 11.97
CA GLU A 190 -5.12 -3.03 11.13
C GLU A 190 -4.33 -2.16 10.14
N ILE A 191 -3.28 -1.47 10.60
CA ILE A 191 -2.41 -0.67 9.72
C ILE A 191 -1.78 -1.55 8.63
N GLU A 192 -1.26 -2.72 8.98
CA GLU A 192 -0.70 -3.66 8.00
C GLU A 192 -1.74 -4.11 6.96
N ASP A 193 -2.95 -4.47 7.40
CA ASP A 193 -4.02 -4.87 6.49
C ASP A 193 -4.41 -3.74 5.53
N ILE A 194 -4.44 -2.50 6.01
CA ILE A 194 -4.72 -1.35 5.15
C ILE A 194 -3.59 -1.13 4.15
N ILE A 195 -2.32 -1.19 4.56
CA ILE A 195 -1.16 -1.05 3.64
C ILE A 195 -1.20 -2.15 2.57
N LEU A 196 -1.47 -3.39 2.95
CA LEU A 196 -1.63 -4.51 2.01
C LEU A 196 -2.82 -4.29 1.06
N SER A 197 -3.94 -3.79 1.59
CA SER A 197 -5.12 -3.46 0.81
C SER A 197 -4.83 -2.37 -0.22
N LEU A 198 -4.10 -1.30 0.15
CA LEU A 198 -3.69 -0.25 -0.76
C LEU A 198 -2.87 -0.79 -1.93
N GLY A 199 -1.95 -1.73 -1.68
CA GLY A 199 -1.14 -2.37 -2.73
C GLY A 199 -1.98 -3.15 -3.76
N LYS A 200 -3.15 -3.66 -3.36
CA LYS A 200 -4.08 -4.40 -4.23
C LYS A 200 -5.02 -3.51 -5.03
N LEU A 201 -5.27 -2.26 -4.60
CA LEU A 201 -6.13 -1.34 -5.34
C LEU A 201 -5.50 -0.96 -6.68
N GLY A 202 -6.35 -0.73 -7.69
CA GLY A 202 -5.94 -0.44 -9.06
C GLY A 202 -5.53 -1.67 -9.88
N GLN A 203 -5.62 -2.89 -9.33
CA GLN A 203 -5.30 -4.12 -10.09
C GLN A 203 -6.51 -4.66 -10.87
N ASN A 204 -7.72 -4.50 -10.34
CA ASN A 204 -8.93 -5.12 -10.89
C ASN A 204 -9.72 -4.20 -11.84
N LYS A 205 -9.13 -3.09 -12.33
CA LYS A 205 -9.78 -2.10 -13.22
C LYS A 205 -11.02 -1.37 -12.64
N HIS A 206 -11.29 -1.46 -11.34
CA HIS A 206 -12.42 -0.77 -10.67
C HIS A 206 -12.03 0.64 -10.19
N TRP A 207 -11.51 1.46 -11.10
CA TRP A 207 -10.78 2.69 -10.79
C TRP A 207 -11.58 3.75 -10.01
N GLN A 208 -12.86 3.93 -10.36
CA GLN A 208 -13.73 4.90 -9.66
C GLN A 208 -13.97 4.50 -8.20
N HIS A 209 -14.21 3.21 -7.94
CA HIS A 209 -14.37 2.69 -6.59
C HIS A 209 -13.05 2.80 -5.80
N ASP A 210 -11.93 2.47 -6.43
CA ASP A 210 -10.60 2.54 -5.82
C ASP A 210 -10.22 3.99 -5.45
N GLN A 211 -10.61 4.97 -6.26
CA GLN A 211 -10.44 6.39 -5.96
C GLN A 211 -11.23 6.81 -4.70
N ALA A 212 -12.50 6.40 -4.58
CA ALA A 212 -13.32 6.69 -3.42
C ALA A 212 -12.78 6.00 -2.15
N ARG A 213 -12.29 4.75 -2.29
CA ARG A 213 -11.69 4.00 -1.20
C ARG A 213 -10.38 4.63 -0.71
N LEU A 214 -9.51 5.07 -1.62
CA LEU A 214 -8.26 5.76 -1.26
C LEU A 214 -8.54 6.99 -0.40
N LYS A 215 -9.50 7.85 -0.79
CA LYS A 215 -9.87 9.04 -0.01
C LYS A 215 -10.31 8.69 1.42
N LYS A 216 -11.16 7.66 1.57
CA LYS A 216 -11.60 7.19 2.89
C LYS A 216 -10.44 6.67 3.74
N LEU A 217 -9.51 5.95 3.13
CA LEU A 217 -8.34 5.41 3.83
C LEU A 217 -7.36 6.53 4.23
N GLN A 218 -7.16 7.54 3.37
CA GLN A 218 -6.33 8.72 3.67
C GLN A 218 -6.88 9.50 4.85
N LEU A 219 -8.19 9.78 4.88
CA LEU A 219 -8.83 10.45 6.01
C LEU A 219 -8.62 9.67 7.32
N ARG A 220 -8.91 8.36 7.31
CA ARG A 220 -8.71 7.50 8.49
C ARG A 220 -7.24 7.46 8.96
N TRP A 221 -6.31 7.47 8.01
CA TRP A 221 -4.89 7.50 8.29
C TRP A 221 -4.48 8.78 9.02
N ASP A 222 -4.86 9.94 8.48
CA ASP A 222 -4.50 11.24 9.03
C ASP A 222 -5.18 11.50 10.39
N ASP A 223 -6.42 11.05 10.58
CA ASP A 223 -7.18 11.28 11.81
C ASP A 223 -6.67 10.47 13.01
N SER A 224 -6.26 9.21 12.80
CA SER A 224 -6.08 8.27 13.92
C SER A 224 -4.89 7.33 13.82
N LEU A 225 -4.52 6.87 12.62
CA LEU A 225 -3.53 5.80 12.48
C LEU A 225 -2.10 6.34 12.42
N LYS A 226 -1.89 7.52 11.83
CA LYS A 226 -0.57 8.13 11.65
C LYS A 226 0.19 8.32 12.96
N GLN A 227 -0.51 8.70 14.04
CA GLN A 227 0.11 8.93 15.35
C GLN A 227 0.53 7.63 16.06
N ILE A 228 -0.08 6.51 15.70
CA ILE A 228 0.10 5.21 16.35
C ILE A 228 1.04 4.32 15.53
N ALA A 229 1.10 4.54 14.22
CA ALA A 229 1.94 3.81 13.29
C ALA A 229 3.44 4.00 13.61
N SER A 230 4.19 2.89 13.54
CA SER A 230 5.65 2.94 13.59
C SER A 230 6.23 3.69 12.40
N LYS A 231 7.48 4.19 12.51
CA LYS A 231 8.15 4.90 11.40
C LYS A 231 8.21 4.08 10.11
N ASP A 232 8.46 2.78 10.24
CA ASP A 232 8.49 1.85 9.12
C ASP A 232 7.10 1.70 8.46
N GLN A 233 6.03 1.56 9.26
CA GLN A 233 4.65 1.54 8.75
C GLN A 233 4.26 2.84 8.05
N GLN A 234 4.68 3.99 8.59
CA GLN A 234 4.44 5.29 7.96
C GLN A 234 5.09 5.37 6.58
N GLN A 235 6.35 4.96 6.46
CA GLN A 235 7.06 4.94 5.18
C GLN A 235 6.41 3.97 4.18
N ARG A 236 6.00 2.78 4.63
CA ARG A 236 5.31 1.80 3.77
C ARG A 236 3.94 2.29 3.31
N TRP A 237 3.20 2.96 4.19
CA TRP A 237 1.96 3.65 3.84
C TRP A 237 2.17 4.72 2.77
N GLU A 238 3.13 5.62 2.98
CA GLU A 238 3.43 6.72 2.05
C GLU A 238 3.78 6.20 0.66
N ASN A 239 4.63 5.16 0.60
CA ASN A 239 4.99 4.51 -0.65
C ASN A 239 3.77 3.89 -1.35
N ALA A 240 2.94 3.12 -0.64
CA ALA A 240 1.76 2.47 -1.21
C ALA A 240 0.70 3.49 -1.69
N SER A 241 0.45 4.53 -0.88
CA SER A 241 -0.48 5.62 -1.18
C SER A 241 -0.02 6.43 -2.40
N SER A 242 1.27 6.77 -2.47
CA SER A 242 1.86 7.48 -3.61
C SER A 242 1.77 6.67 -4.91
N GLN A 243 2.10 5.37 -4.85
CA GLN A 243 1.99 4.48 -6.01
C GLN A 243 0.55 4.39 -6.53
N LEU A 244 -0.44 4.23 -5.64
CA LEU A 244 -1.84 4.19 -6.06
C LEU A 244 -2.31 5.53 -6.62
N THR A 245 -1.93 6.63 -5.99
CA THR A 245 -2.26 7.99 -6.47
C THR A 245 -1.73 8.21 -7.88
N LYS A 246 -0.48 7.80 -8.15
CA LYS A 246 0.11 7.86 -9.49
C LYS A 246 -0.67 7.03 -10.51
N ARG A 247 -0.99 5.77 -10.18
CA ARG A 247 -1.80 4.89 -11.06
C ARG A 247 -3.18 5.48 -11.37
N LEU A 248 -3.84 6.07 -10.36
CA LEU A 248 -5.13 6.73 -10.54
C LEU A 248 -5.01 7.98 -11.42
N ALA A 249 -3.95 8.77 -11.26
CA ALA A 249 -3.69 9.92 -12.11
C ALA A 249 -3.43 9.49 -13.57
N ASP A 250 -2.62 8.45 -13.79
CA ASP A 250 -2.35 7.88 -15.11
C ASP A 250 -3.64 7.35 -15.78
N TRP A 251 -4.48 6.63 -15.03
CA TRP A 251 -5.77 6.17 -15.51
C TRP A 251 -6.70 7.33 -15.88
N LYS A 252 -6.78 8.35 -15.01
CA LYS A 252 -7.63 9.52 -15.25
C LYS A 252 -7.18 10.28 -16.50
N ALA A 253 -5.89 10.52 -16.65
CA ALA A 253 -5.32 11.17 -17.83
C ALA A 253 -5.59 10.37 -19.12
N ARG A 254 -5.46 9.03 -19.09
CA ARG A 254 -5.80 8.18 -20.23
C ARG A 254 -7.28 8.26 -20.59
N THR A 255 -8.16 8.27 -19.60
CA THR A 255 -9.61 8.37 -19.80
C THR A 255 -9.99 9.73 -20.38
N GLU A 256 -9.42 10.82 -19.85
CA GLU A 256 -9.63 12.18 -20.36
C GLU A 256 -9.08 12.36 -21.78
N ALA A 257 -7.96 11.71 -22.11
CA ALA A 257 -7.37 11.78 -23.45
C ALA A 257 -8.19 11.07 -24.53
N ILE A 258 -8.87 9.96 -24.20
CA ILE A 258 -9.70 9.22 -25.17
C ILE A 258 -11.11 9.82 -25.32
N GLN A 259 -11.58 10.56 -24.32
CA GLN A 259 -12.92 11.15 -24.31
C GLN A 259 -13.24 12.01 -25.56
N PRO A 260 -12.39 12.96 -26.00
CA PRO A 260 -12.69 13.76 -27.19
C PRO A 260 -12.72 12.91 -28.47
N ILE A 261 -11.94 11.83 -28.54
CA ILE A 261 -11.95 10.92 -29.70
C ILE A 261 -13.27 10.14 -29.74
N ILE A 262 -13.76 9.68 -28.59
CA ILE A 262 -15.07 9.03 -28.46
C ILE A 262 -16.18 9.99 -28.91
N GLU A 263 -16.17 11.23 -28.44
CA GLU A 263 -17.15 12.26 -28.79
C GLU A 263 -17.14 12.58 -30.29
N ASN A 264 -15.96 12.70 -30.90
CA ASN A 264 -15.83 12.93 -32.35
C ASN A 264 -16.35 11.74 -33.17
N LYS A 265 -15.97 10.50 -32.80
CA LYS A 265 -16.48 9.28 -33.46
C LYS A 265 -18.00 9.12 -33.30
N GLN A 266 -18.55 9.49 -32.14
CA GLN A 266 -20.00 9.51 -31.91
C GLN A 266 -20.69 10.55 -32.78
N SER A 267 -20.13 11.76 -32.88
CA SER A 267 -20.64 12.84 -33.73
C SER A 267 -20.68 12.43 -35.21
N LEU A 268 -19.66 11.73 -35.71
CA LEU A 268 -19.68 11.17 -37.07
C LEU A 268 -20.80 10.13 -37.26
N CYS A 269 -21.03 9.25 -36.30
CA CYS A 269 -22.18 8.32 -36.36
C CYS A 269 -23.51 9.10 -36.43
N GLU A 270 -23.66 10.17 -35.64
CA GLU A 270 -24.86 11.00 -35.64
C GLU A 270 -25.05 11.74 -36.96
N LEU A 271 -23.97 12.24 -37.57
CA LEU A 271 -24.01 12.87 -38.89
C LEU A 271 -24.44 11.88 -39.98
N VAL A 272 -23.88 10.66 -40.01
CA VAL A 272 -24.28 9.62 -40.97
C VAL A 272 -25.75 9.22 -40.73
N ALA A 273 -26.17 9.05 -39.48
CA ALA A 273 -27.56 8.75 -39.16
C ALA A 273 -28.53 9.86 -39.59
N GLY A 274 -28.15 11.13 -39.42
CA GLY A 274 -28.88 12.29 -39.93
C GLY A 274 -29.00 12.27 -41.45
N PHE A 275 -27.90 11.94 -42.13
CA PHE A 275 -27.84 11.82 -43.59
C PHE A 275 -28.78 10.73 -44.13
N ILE A 276 -28.86 9.56 -43.46
CA ILE A 276 -29.88 8.54 -43.75
C ILE A 276 -31.28 9.13 -43.67
N GLY A 277 -31.56 9.94 -42.65
CA GLY A 277 -32.83 10.62 -42.47
C GLY A 277 -33.19 11.57 -43.62
N GLU A 278 -32.20 12.27 -44.19
CA GLU A 278 -32.38 13.14 -45.36
C GLU A 278 -32.59 12.34 -46.65
N LEU A 279 -31.83 11.26 -46.87
CA LEU A 279 -31.98 10.40 -48.04
C LEU A 279 -33.36 9.76 -48.10
N ASN A 280 -33.89 9.28 -46.96
CA ASN A 280 -35.22 8.66 -46.91
C ASN A 280 -36.38 9.61 -47.24
N LYS A 281 -36.17 10.94 -47.23
CA LYS A 281 -37.19 11.92 -47.64
C LYS A 281 -37.26 12.10 -49.15
N ARG A 282 -36.28 11.60 -49.91
CA ARG A 282 -36.18 11.78 -51.36
C ARG A 282 -36.82 10.60 -52.08
N SER A 283 -37.46 10.86 -53.21
CA SER A 283 -38.06 9.81 -54.04
C SER A 283 -37.09 9.24 -55.09
N TYR A 284 -36.17 10.07 -55.59
CA TYR A 284 -35.13 9.72 -56.54
C TYR A 284 -33.95 10.72 -56.44
N LEU A 285 -32.79 10.39 -57.03
CA LEU A 285 -31.60 11.26 -57.09
C LEU A 285 -31.06 11.37 -58.52
N ARG A 286 -30.80 12.59 -58.99
CA ARG A 286 -30.16 12.79 -60.30
C ARG A 286 -28.68 12.43 -60.22
N LYS A 287 -28.09 12.03 -61.35
CA LYS A 287 -26.67 11.63 -61.44
C LYS A 287 -25.66 12.61 -60.80
N PRO A 288 -25.72 13.94 -61.03
CA PRO A 288 -24.78 14.87 -60.38
C PRO A 288 -24.97 14.91 -58.86
N GLU A 289 -26.22 14.89 -58.37
CA GLU A 289 -26.54 14.89 -56.94
C GLU A 289 -26.06 13.60 -56.26
N ALA A 290 -26.28 12.45 -56.90
CA ALA A 290 -25.77 11.17 -56.41
C ALA A 290 -24.25 11.19 -56.27
N THR A 291 -23.53 11.76 -57.25
CA THR A 291 -22.07 11.85 -57.22
C THR A 291 -21.57 12.72 -56.07
N GLU A 292 -22.20 13.87 -55.83
CA GLU A 292 -21.87 14.79 -54.73
C GLU A 292 -22.14 14.16 -53.35
N LEU A 293 -23.27 13.47 -53.21
CA LEU A 293 -23.63 12.76 -51.97
C LEU A 293 -22.68 11.59 -51.71
N THR A 294 -22.27 10.84 -52.75
CA THR A 294 -21.25 9.79 -52.62
C THR A 294 -19.91 10.37 -52.16
N ALA A 295 -19.45 11.49 -52.74
CA ALA A 295 -18.23 12.17 -52.30
C ALA A 295 -18.31 12.64 -50.83
N THR A 296 -19.50 13.02 -50.37
CA THR A 296 -19.73 13.38 -48.96
C THR A 296 -19.59 12.17 -48.03
N LEU A 297 -20.08 10.99 -48.43
CA LEU A 297 -19.89 9.75 -47.68
C LEU A 297 -18.41 9.30 -47.66
N GLU A 298 -17.68 9.50 -48.75
CA GLU A 298 -16.24 9.27 -48.81
C GLU A 298 -15.49 10.20 -47.84
N SER A 299 -15.90 11.47 -47.74
CA SER A 299 -15.36 12.40 -46.74
C SER A 299 -15.62 11.91 -45.31
N PHE A 300 -16.83 11.46 -44.99
CA PHE A 300 -17.11 10.92 -43.64
C PHE A 300 -16.27 9.67 -43.33
N SER A 301 -16.03 8.80 -44.31
CA SER A 301 -15.14 7.65 -44.15
C SER A 301 -13.69 8.10 -43.91
N ALA A 302 -13.22 9.10 -44.65
CA ALA A 302 -11.88 9.64 -44.48
C ALA A 302 -11.71 10.32 -43.10
N ASP A 303 -12.70 11.08 -42.66
CA ASP A 303 -12.72 11.71 -41.33
C ASP A 303 -12.70 10.66 -40.21
N TRP A 304 -13.42 9.54 -40.39
CA TRP A 304 -13.40 8.42 -39.46
C TRP A 304 -12.01 7.78 -39.36
N ASP A 305 -11.37 7.53 -40.49
CA ASP A 305 -10.04 6.91 -40.57
C ASP A 305 -8.91 7.84 -40.10
N ALA A 306 -9.11 9.16 -40.19
CA ALA A 306 -8.18 10.17 -39.68
C ALA A 306 -8.18 10.24 -38.14
N LEU A 307 -9.26 9.80 -37.47
CA LEU A 307 -9.32 9.80 -36.01
C LEU A 307 -8.46 8.67 -35.40
N PRO A 308 -7.73 8.93 -34.29
CA PRO A 308 -6.92 7.91 -33.65
C PRO A 308 -7.76 6.69 -33.21
N GLN A 309 -7.16 5.50 -33.26
CA GLN A 309 -7.84 4.28 -32.82
C GLN A 309 -8.02 4.25 -31.29
N LEU A 310 -9.25 3.95 -30.86
CA LEU A 310 -9.57 3.75 -29.45
C LEU A 310 -9.20 2.34 -28.98
N PRO A 311 -9.13 2.12 -27.65
CA PRO A 311 -9.09 0.78 -27.09
C PRO A 311 -10.25 -0.09 -27.61
N PRO A 312 -10.07 -1.41 -27.80
CA PRO A 312 -11.09 -2.30 -28.38
C PRO A 312 -12.45 -2.26 -27.68
N GLU A 313 -12.44 -2.04 -26.37
CA GLU A 313 -13.64 -1.91 -25.52
C GLU A 313 -14.55 -0.75 -26.00
N ASN A 314 -13.97 0.31 -26.57
CA ASN A 314 -14.68 1.51 -27.02
C ASN A 314 -14.82 1.57 -28.55
N GLU A 315 -13.82 1.10 -29.30
CA GLU A 315 -13.80 1.17 -30.77
C GLU A 315 -14.84 0.25 -31.43
N THR A 316 -14.97 -0.98 -30.93
CA THR A 316 -15.72 -2.06 -31.62
C THR A 316 -17.20 -1.73 -31.85
N LEU A 317 -17.88 -1.16 -30.85
CA LEU A 317 -19.29 -0.80 -30.95
C LEU A 317 -19.51 0.40 -31.87
N LEU A 318 -18.66 1.43 -31.77
CA LEU A 318 -18.76 2.63 -32.60
C LEU A 318 -18.44 2.33 -34.06
N ALA A 319 -17.35 1.59 -34.34
CA ALA A 319 -16.99 1.19 -35.69
C ALA A 319 -18.07 0.32 -36.35
N LYS A 320 -18.64 -0.63 -35.61
CA LYS A 320 -19.75 -1.46 -36.10
C LYS A 320 -20.98 -0.62 -36.45
N ARG A 321 -21.31 0.37 -35.62
CA ARG A 321 -22.43 1.29 -35.87
C ARG A 321 -22.17 2.15 -37.10
N PHE A 322 -21.03 2.82 -37.15
CA PHE A 322 -20.63 3.70 -38.26
C PHE A 322 -20.65 2.96 -39.59
N ASN A 323 -19.96 1.81 -39.68
CA ASN A 323 -19.87 1.04 -40.93
C ASN A 323 -21.24 0.55 -41.41
N LYS A 324 -22.12 0.15 -40.48
CA LYS A 324 -23.49 -0.27 -40.80
C LYS A 324 -24.31 0.90 -41.36
N GLU A 325 -24.24 2.06 -40.71
CA GLU A 325 -24.97 3.26 -41.13
C GLU A 325 -24.43 3.79 -42.48
N LEU A 326 -23.11 3.79 -42.66
CA LEU A 326 -22.46 4.22 -43.90
C LEU A 326 -22.82 3.31 -45.09
N SER A 327 -22.80 1.99 -44.89
CA SER A 327 -23.21 1.02 -45.92
C SER A 327 -24.67 1.26 -46.35
N ARG A 328 -25.54 1.54 -45.38
CA ARG A 328 -26.94 1.86 -45.66
C ARG A 328 -27.10 3.16 -46.47
N CYS A 329 -26.27 4.17 -46.25
CA CYS A 329 -26.28 5.38 -47.08
C CYS A 329 -25.93 5.06 -48.54
N TYR A 330 -24.89 4.25 -48.79
CA TYR A 330 -24.51 3.84 -50.14
C TYR A 330 -25.64 3.06 -50.84
N GLU A 331 -26.27 2.12 -50.14
CA GLU A 331 -27.43 1.37 -50.64
C GLU A 331 -28.60 2.30 -51.01
N LEU A 332 -28.93 3.28 -50.15
CA LEU A 332 -30.00 4.24 -50.42
C LEU A 332 -29.70 5.14 -51.62
N ILE A 333 -28.45 5.62 -51.77
CA ILE A 333 -28.06 6.42 -52.93
C ILE A 333 -28.19 5.60 -54.23
N ASP A 334 -27.76 4.33 -54.21
CA ASP A 334 -27.87 3.43 -55.37
C ASP A 334 -29.35 3.20 -55.74
N THR A 335 -30.22 2.87 -54.78
CA THR A 335 -31.66 2.71 -55.01
C THR A 335 -32.30 4.00 -55.55
N LEU A 336 -32.00 5.17 -54.96
CA LEU A 336 -32.56 6.44 -55.41
C LEU A 336 -32.08 6.84 -56.80
N SER A 337 -30.83 6.50 -57.16
CA SER A 337 -30.26 6.74 -58.49
C SER A 337 -30.90 5.82 -59.54
N LYS A 338 -31.13 4.54 -59.19
CA LYS A 338 -31.87 3.59 -60.02
C LYS A 338 -33.29 4.09 -60.28
N ASN A 339 -33.98 4.56 -59.24
CA ASN A 339 -35.32 5.15 -59.38
C ASN A 339 -35.32 6.32 -60.37
N ALA A 340 -34.33 7.22 -60.32
CA ALA A 340 -34.23 8.33 -61.27
C ALA A 340 -34.03 7.85 -62.71
N GLN A 341 -33.19 6.82 -62.91
CA GLN A 341 -32.94 6.25 -64.22
C GLN A 341 -34.19 5.58 -64.80
N THR A 342 -34.91 4.78 -64.01
CA THR A 342 -36.15 4.12 -64.43
C THR A 342 -37.25 5.14 -64.70
N SER A 343 -37.44 6.13 -63.82
CA SER A 343 -38.44 7.17 -64.02
C SER A 343 -38.20 7.97 -65.29
N ALA A 344 -36.95 8.33 -65.60
CA ALA A 344 -36.62 9.00 -66.85
C ALA A 344 -36.91 8.15 -68.10
N GLN A 345 -36.89 6.82 -68.01
CA GLN A 345 -37.30 5.94 -69.11
C GLN A 345 -38.82 5.93 -69.29
N PHE A 346 -39.58 5.88 -68.18
CA PHE A 346 -41.04 5.96 -68.21
C PHE A 346 -41.53 7.34 -68.69
N GLU A 347 -40.95 8.44 -68.21
CA GLU A 347 -41.26 9.80 -68.65
C GLU A 347 -41.03 9.97 -70.16
N ARG A 348 -39.96 9.41 -70.73
CA ARG A 348 -39.73 9.42 -72.19
C ARG A 348 -40.81 8.67 -72.97
N LEU A 349 -41.36 7.58 -72.41
CA LEU A 349 -42.47 6.87 -73.04
C LEU A 349 -43.77 7.66 -72.94
N ILE A 350 -44.04 8.30 -71.80
CA ILE A 350 -45.17 9.22 -71.60
C ILE A 350 -45.09 10.39 -72.59
N ASP A 351 -43.93 11.04 -72.71
CA ASP A 351 -43.68 12.10 -73.68
C ASP A 351 -43.88 11.62 -75.12
N ARG A 352 -43.44 10.40 -75.43
CA ARG A 352 -43.68 9.80 -76.74
C ARG A 352 -45.17 9.55 -76.99
N GLY A 353 -45.92 9.16 -75.97
CA GLY A 353 -47.39 9.02 -76.00
C GLY A 353 -48.07 10.37 -76.26
N ASN A 354 -47.72 11.41 -75.49
CA ASN A 354 -48.19 12.78 -75.70
C ASN A 354 -47.90 13.28 -77.13
N ASN A 355 -46.68 13.08 -77.62
CA ASN A 355 -46.31 13.44 -79.00
C ASN A 355 -47.11 12.68 -80.07
N LEU A 356 -47.59 11.46 -79.79
CA LEU A 356 -48.47 10.72 -80.71
C LEU A 356 -49.88 11.32 -80.72
N LEU A 357 -50.40 11.78 -79.57
CA LEU A 357 -51.71 12.43 -79.47
C LEU A 357 -51.80 13.74 -80.26
N GLU A 358 -50.68 14.44 -80.45
CA GLU A 358 -50.62 15.67 -81.25
C GLU A 358 -50.61 15.43 -82.78
N GLN A 359 -50.49 14.18 -83.24
CA GLN A 359 -50.44 13.85 -84.67
C GLN A 359 -51.83 13.81 -85.31
N LYS A 360 -51.93 14.23 -86.58
CA LYS A 360 -53.19 14.26 -87.34
C LYS A 360 -53.85 12.88 -87.55
N SER A 361 -53.10 11.79 -87.43
CA SER A 361 -53.59 10.42 -87.55
C SER A 361 -52.72 9.48 -86.72
N ILE A 362 -53.33 8.72 -85.80
CA ILE A 362 -52.62 7.81 -84.90
C ILE A 362 -52.66 6.38 -85.46
N SER A 363 -51.50 5.76 -85.63
CA SER A 363 -51.41 4.36 -86.06
C SER A 363 -51.58 3.40 -84.88
N THR A 364 -52.44 2.39 -85.02
CA THR A 364 -52.62 1.31 -84.04
C THR A 364 -51.31 0.58 -83.73
N HIS A 365 -50.40 0.46 -84.70
CA HIS A 365 -49.09 -0.15 -84.49
C HIS A 365 -48.20 0.68 -83.54
N ALA A 366 -48.26 2.01 -83.62
CA ALA A 366 -47.48 2.90 -82.76
C ALA A 366 -47.95 2.85 -81.31
N VAL A 367 -49.26 2.77 -81.08
CA VAL A 367 -49.86 2.61 -79.75
C VAL A 367 -49.51 1.25 -79.13
N ASN A 368 -49.67 0.16 -79.88
CA ASN A 368 -49.32 -1.18 -79.41
C ASN A 368 -47.82 -1.29 -79.08
N LYS A 369 -46.96 -0.62 -79.85
CA LYS A 369 -45.52 -0.55 -79.57
C LYS A 369 -45.23 0.22 -78.27
N LEU A 370 -45.92 1.33 -78.02
CA LEU A 370 -45.79 2.11 -76.79
C LEU A 370 -46.16 1.29 -75.55
N ILE A 371 -47.28 0.55 -75.59
CA ILE A 371 -47.72 -0.35 -74.52
C ILE A 371 -46.70 -1.48 -74.31
N THR A 372 -46.25 -2.11 -75.39
CA THR A 372 -45.24 -3.19 -75.30
C THR A 372 -43.91 -2.67 -74.72
N ASP A 373 -43.51 -1.45 -75.07
CA ASP A 373 -42.30 -0.83 -74.55
C ASP A 373 -42.46 -0.45 -73.06
N TRP A 374 -43.66 -0.04 -72.61
CA TRP A 374 -44.00 0.21 -71.20
C TRP A 374 -43.94 -1.05 -70.34
N GLU A 375 -44.59 -2.13 -70.79
CA GLU A 375 -44.65 -3.41 -70.06
C GLU A 375 -43.28 -4.09 -69.88
N LYS A 376 -42.29 -3.73 -70.72
CA LYS A 376 -40.91 -4.23 -70.62
C LYS A 376 -40.08 -3.52 -69.56
N LEU A 377 -40.49 -2.33 -69.13
CA LEU A 377 -39.74 -1.57 -68.13
C LEU A 377 -40.04 -2.11 -66.73
N THR A 378 -39.01 -2.19 -65.89
CA THR A 378 -39.19 -2.52 -64.47
C THR A 378 -39.55 -1.24 -63.71
N PRO A 379 -40.65 -1.21 -62.93
CA PRO A 379 -41.07 -0.03 -62.19
C PRO A 379 -40.02 0.38 -61.14
N PRO A 380 -39.93 1.68 -60.79
CA PRO A 380 -39.05 2.12 -59.72
C PRO A 380 -39.41 1.44 -58.39
N GLU A 381 -38.41 1.18 -57.54
CA GLU A 381 -38.61 0.52 -56.23
C GLU A 381 -39.46 1.38 -55.29
N ASN A 382 -39.48 2.69 -55.50
CA ASN A 382 -40.35 3.60 -54.78
C ASN A 382 -41.80 3.49 -55.30
N LYS A 383 -42.68 2.90 -54.47
CA LYS A 383 -44.08 2.66 -54.81
C LYS A 383 -44.87 3.93 -55.15
N THR A 384 -44.69 5.01 -54.41
CA THR A 384 -45.46 6.25 -54.70
C THR A 384 -45.06 6.86 -56.03
N LEU A 385 -43.78 6.76 -56.39
CA LEU A 385 -43.27 7.18 -57.68
C LEU A 385 -43.75 6.26 -58.81
N ALA A 386 -43.75 4.94 -58.59
CA ALA A 386 -44.27 3.96 -59.54
C ALA A 386 -45.78 4.17 -59.81
N ASP A 387 -46.56 4.37 -58.75
CA ASP A 387 -48.01 4.61 -58.84
C ASP A 387 -48.30 5.91 -59.60
N SER A 388 -47.53 6.98 -59.37
CA SER A 388 -47.67 8.23 -60.13
C SER A 388 -47.42 8.04 -61.62
N LEU A 389 -46.31 7.40 -61.99
CA LEU A 389 -45.97 7.16 -63.40
C LEU A 389 -46.99 6.25 -64.08
N GLN A 390 -47.47 5.22 -63.37
CA GLN A 390 -48.51 4.33 -63.87
C GLN A 390 -49.83 5.08 -64.09
N ASN A 391 -50.22 5.98 -63.19
CA ASN A 391 -51.41 6.81 -63.36
C ASN A 391 -51.27 7.73 -64.57
N ASP A 392 -50.12 8.40 -64.73
CA ASP A 392 -49.87 9.30 -65.86
C ASP A 392 -49.95 8.56 -67.19
N PHE A 393 -49.35 7.36 -67.29
CA PHE A 393 -49.43 6.54 -68.51
C PHE A 393 -50.81 5.94 -68.76
N THR A 394 -51.58 5.61 -67.70
CA THR A 394 -52.95 5.09 -67.85
C THR A 394 -53.92 6.19 -68.30
N HIS A 395 -53.61 7.46 -67.99
CA HIS A 395 -54.37 8.62 -68.42
C HIS A 395 -54.12 9.02 -69.88
N LEU A 396 -52.95 8.67 -70.44
CA LEU A 396 -52.65 8.77 -71.88
C LEU A 396 -53.41 7.74 -72.69
#